data_AF-A0A811TED0-F1
#
_entry.id   AF-A0A811TED0-F1
#
_cell.length_a   1.000
_cell.length_b   1.000
_cell.length_c   1.000
_cell.angle_alpha   90.00
_cell.angle_beta   90.00
_cell.angle_gamma   90.00
#
_symmetry.space_group_name_H-M   'P 1'
#
loop_
_entity.id
_entity.type
_entity.pdbx_description
1 polymer ?
#
loop_
_entity_poly.entity_id
_entity_poly.type
_entity_poly.pdbx_seq_one_letter_code
_entity_poly.pdbx_strand_id
1 'polypeptide(L)'
;MGDDMTNDFAEKYKEILTEMAVQTKEFNIKSCSTISIDLTRMSVYFNFSEGVFISEFLEYLFDNLNHVVEKFEVEEKFKETAINEISELIEQLKEFITKRDETKKIKMYNKMRDVRYLITKTQLDYYRLKKPKKTAHFI
;
A
#
# COMPACT_ATOMS: atom_id res chain seq x y z
N MET A 1 -5.75 -28.19 -15.88
CA MET A 1 -4.87 -27.07 -16.29
C MET A 1 -5.34 -25.70 -15.78
N GLY A 2 -6.56 -25.52 -15.25
CA GLY A 2 -7.03 -24.24 -14.70
C GLY A 2 -6.62 -23.95 -13.24
N ASP A 3 -6.44 -24.99 -12.41
CA ASP A 3 -6.15 -24.79 -10.98
C ASP A 3 -4.67 -24.47 -10.69
N ASP A 4 -3.72 -25.06 -11.43
CA ASP A 4 -2.28 -24.84 -11.20
C ASP A 4 -1.85 -23.38 -11.51
N MET A 5 -2.36 -22.78 -12.58
CA MET A 5 -2.07 -21.38 -12.90
C MET A 5 -2.66 -20.40 -11.87
N THR A 6 -3.80 -20.76 -11.26
CA THR A 6 -4.44 -19.92 -10.26
C THR A 6 -3.68 -19.96 -8.92
N ASN A 7 -3.11 -21.11 -8.58
CA ASN A 7 -2.27 -21.28 -7.39
C ASN A 7 -0.92 -20.57 -7.55
N ASP A 8 -0.23 -20.74 -8.70
CA ASP A 8 1.05 -20.05 -8.98
C ASP A 8 0.88 -18.53 -8.98
N PHE A 9 -0.23 -18.02 -9.52
CA PHE A 9 -0.58 -16.60 -9.42
C PHE A 9 -0.74 -16.14 -7.96
N ALA A 10 -1.57 -16.84 -7.17
CA ALA A 10 -1.85 -16.44 -5.81
C ALA A 10 -0.60 -16.47 -4.92
N GLU A 11 0.29 -17.44 -5.13
CA GLU A 11 1.58 -17.55 -4.44
C GLU A 11 2.49 -16.36 -4.76
N LYS A 12 2.76 -16.11 -6.04
CA LYS A 12 3.60 -14.97 -6.47
C LYS A 12 3.04 -13.62 -6.00
N TYR A 13 1.72 -13.44 -6.04
CA TYR A 13 1.09 -12.19 -5.57
C TYR A 13 1.31 -11.99 -4.07
N LYS A 14 1.23 -13.07 -3.28
CA LYS A 14 1.52 -13.03 -1.84
C LYS A 14 2.99 -12.79 -1.53
N GLU A 15 3.91 -13.29 -2.35
CA GLU A 15 5.34 -13.02 -2.22
C GLU A 15 5.62 -11.53 -2.37
N ILE A 16 5.09 -10.90 -3.41
CA ILE A 16 5.22 -9.45 -3.64
C ILE A 16 4.59 -8.66 -2.49
N LEU A 17 3.40 -9.05 -2.01
CA LEU A 17 2.79 -8.45 -0.81
C LEU A 17 3.64 -8.65 0.46
N THR A 18 4.40 -9.74 0.55
CA THR A 18 5.28 -9.99 1.70
C THR A 18 6.51 -9.09 1.64
N GLU A 19 7.08 -8.87 0.47
CA GLU A 19 8.12 -7.87 0.25
C GLU A 19 7.63 -6.47 0.62
N MET A 20 6.42 -6.10 0.17
CA MET A 20 5.79 -4.84 0.55
C MET A 20 5.61 -4.70 2.08
N ALA A 21 5.25 -5.78 2.77
CA ALA A 21 5.12 -5.77 4.22
C ALA A 21 6.47 -5.50 4.92
N VAL A 22 7.57 -6.06 4.40
CA VAL A 22 8.92 -5.79 4.91
C VAL A 22 9.27 -4.31 4.72
N GLN A 23 9.09 -3.78 3.51
CA GLN A 23 9.38 -2.38 3.21
C GLN A 23 8.49 -1.41 4.00
N THR A 24 7.23 -1.79 4.27
CA THR A 24 6.32 -1.03 5.12
C THR A 24 6.86 -0.92 6.55
N LYS A 25 7.36 -2.02 7.13
CA LYS A 25 7.94 -2.02 8.49
C LYS A 25 9.19 -1.16 8.60
N GLU A 26 9.99 -1.11 7.54
CA GLU A 26 11.17 -0.22 7.44
C GLU A 26 10.78 1.23 7.13
N PHE A 27 9.48 1.51 6.97
CA PHE A 27 8.94 2.79 6.53
C PHE A 27 9.55 3.28 5.20
N ASN A 28 9.93 2.35 4.34
CA ASN A 28 10.53 2.62 3.04
C ASN A 28 9.43 2.81 1.97
N ILE A 29 8.73 3.94 2.07
CA ILE A 29 7.54 4.23 1.25
C ILE A 29 7.84 4.24 -0.25
N LYS A 30 9.03 4.71 -0.65
CA LYS A 30 9.45 4.72 -2.06
C LYS A 30 9.55 3.30 -2.65
N SER A 31 10.11 2.36 -1.88
CA SER A 31 10.12 0.95 -2.29
C SER A 31 8.70 0.39 -2.37
N CYS A 32 7.83 0.71 -1.40
CA CYS A 32 6.44 0.27 -1.46
C CYS A 32 5.70 0.74 -2.71
N SER A 33 5.90 1.99 -3.15
CA SER A 33 5.32 2.52 -4.40
C SER A 33 5.83 1.74 -5.63
N THR A 34 7.14 1.43 -5.67
CA THR A 34 7.71 0.58 -6.74
C THR A 34 7.07 -0.81 -6.76
N ILE A 35 6.93 -1.44 -5.60
CA ILE A 35 6.34 -2.78 -5.46
C ILE A 35 4.86 -2.79 -5.89
N SER A 36 4.09 -1.72 -5.60
CA SER A 36 2.70 -1.63 -6.07
C SER A 36 2.58 -1.62 -7.60
N ILE A 37 3.52 -1.00 -8.31
CA ILE A 37 3.54 -1.02 -9.79
C ILE A 37 3.76 -2.45 -10.30
N ASP A 38 4.61 -3.24 -9.62
CA ASP A 38 4.84 -4.63 -9.99
C ASP A 38 3.60 -5.51 -9.74
N LEU A 39 2.84 -5.25 -8.66
CA LEU A 39 1.53 -5.88 -8.45
C LEU A 39 0.54 -5.53 -9.57
N THR A 40 0.52 -4.28 -10.04
CA THR A 40 -0.33 -3.85 -11.16
C THR A 40 0.03 -4.63 -12.42
N ARG A 41 1.32 -4.67 -12.79
CA ARG A 41 1.81 -5.40 -13.97
C ARG A 41 1.45 -6.89 -13.91
N MET A 42 1.65 -7.51 -12.75
CA MET A 42 1.29 -8.90 -12.53
C MET A 42 -0.22 -9.12 -12.68
N SER A 43 -1.04 -8.26 -12.07
CA SER A 43 -2.50 -8.35 -12.16
C SER A 43 -3.00 -8.23 -13.61
N VAL A 44 -2.41 -7.33 -14.39
CA VAL A 44 -2.71 -7.18 -15.83
C VAL A 44 -2.32 -8.45 -16.59
N TYR A 45 -1.11 -8.98 -16.37
CA TYR A 45 -0.63 -10.18 -17.05
C TYR A 45 -1.53 -11.41 -16.81
N PHE A 46 -2.06 -11.55 -15.59
CA PHE A 46 -2.94 -12.66 -15.22
C PHE A 46 -4.44 -12.35 -15.41
N ASN A 47 -4.82 -11.24 -16.05
CA ASN A 47 -6.20 -10.79 -16.25
C ASN A 47 -7.03 -10.73 -14.96
N PHE A 48 -6.41 -10.34 -13.85
CA PHE A 48 -7.06 -10.23 -12.55
C PHE A 48 -7.44 -8.77 -12.27
N SER A 49 -8.62 -8.36 -12.75
CA SER A 49 -9.11 -6.98 -12.66
C SER A 49 -9.16 -6.43 -11.24
N GLU A 50 -9.55 -7.26 -10.27
CA GLU A 50 -9.60 -6.87 -8.86
C GLU A 50 -8.19 -6.59 -8.30
N GLY A 51 -7.18 -7.33 -8.76
CA GLY A 51 -5.78 -7.07 -8.41
C GLY A 51 -5.28 -5.77 -8.98
N VAL A 52 -5.69 -5.41 -10.21
CA VAL A 52 -5.37 -4.09 -10.79
C VAL A 52 -5.89 -2.98 -9.89
N PHE A 53 -7.17 -3.03 -9.51
CA PHE A 53 -7.78 -2.05 -8.61
C PHE A 53 -7.04 -1.95 -7.26
N ILE A 54 -6.74 -3.10 -6.64
CA ILE A 54 -6.00 -3.16 -5.37
C ILE A 54 -4.61 -2.53 -5.53
N SER A 55 -3.92 -2.83 -6.63
CA SER A 55 -2.54 -2.39 -6.86
C SER A 55 -2.46 -0.88 -7.11
N GLU A 56 -3.36 -0.35 -7.94
CA GLU A 56 -3.50 1.09 -8.18
C GLU A 56 -3.87 1.86 -6.89
N PHE A 57 -4.71 1.26 -6.05
CA PHE A 57 -5.00 1.82 -4.73
C PHE A 57 -3.73 1.92 -3.86
N LEU A 58 -2.91 0.87 -3.84
CA LEU A 58 -1.66 0.85 -3.06
C LEU A 58 -0.65 1.86 -3.62
N GLU A 59 -0.53 1.95 -4.94
CA GLU A 59 0.30 2.95 -5.61
C GLU A 59 -0.09 4.36 -5.18
N TYR A 60 -1.36 4.72 -5.30
CA TYR A 60 -1.88 6.02 -4.84
C TYR A 60 -1.64 6.26 -3.34
N LEU A 61 -1.80 5.22 -2.51
CA LEU A 61 -1.57 5.30 -1.07
C LEU A 61 -0.11 5.65 -0.77
N PHE A 62 0.83 4.93 -1.36
CA PHE A 62 2.26 5.12 -1.12
C PHE A 62 2.79 6.40 -1.76
N ASP A 63 2.28 6.82 -2.91
CA ASP A 63 2.64 8.11 -3.51
C ASP A 63 2.27 9.29 -2.61
N ASN A 64 1.07 9.25 -2.02
CA ASN A 64 0.65 10.27 -1.07
C ASN A 64 1.50 10.31 0.19
N LEU A 65 1.84 9.14 0.73
CA LEU A 65 2.75 9.03 1.86
C LEU A 65 4.15 9.53 1.50
N ASN A 66 4.66 9.18 0.32
CA ASN A 66 5.99 9.57 -0.13
C ASN A 66 6.08 11.09 -0.22
N HIS A 67 5.06 11.75 -0.79
CA HIS A 67 4.97 13.22 -0.80
C HIS A 67 5.02 13.84 0.59
N VAL A 68 4.38 13.23 1.59
CA VAL A 68 4.43 13.72 2.98
C VAL A 68 5.82 13.51 3.56
N VAL A 69 6.40 12.31 3.40
CA VAL A 69 7.71 11.92 3.93
C VAL A 69 8.84 12.74 3.32
N GLU A 70 8.79 13.02 2.02
CA GLU A 70 9.79 13.84 1.34
C GLU A 70 9.72 15.29 1.81
N LYS A 71 8.51 15.86 1.88
CA LYS A 71 8.30 17.28 2.11
C LYS A 71 8.34 17.70 3.57
N PHE A 72 7.98 16.83 4.50
CA PHE A 72 7.81 17.17 5.91
C PHE A 72 8.57 16.21 6.83
N GLU A 73 8.96 16.70 8.01
CA GLU A 73 9.46 15.83 9.07
C GLU A 73 8.27 15.10 9.71
N VAL A 74 8.24 13.79 9.51
CA VAL A 74 7.13 12.93 9.92
C VAL A 74 7.30 12.48 11.36
N GLU A 75 6.29 12.76 12.18
CA GLU A 75 6.27 12.36 13.58
C GLU A 75 6.27 10.83 13.74
N GLU A 76 7.04 10.33 14.70
CA GLU A 76 7.21 8.89 14.91
C GLU A 76 5.88 8.17 15.20
N LYS A 77 5.03 8.80 16.02
CA LYS A 77 3.68 8.28 16.31
C LYS A 77 2.84 8.07 15.05
N PHE A 78 2.98 8.95 14.06
CA PHE A 78 2.27 8.77 12.80
C PHE A 78 2.88 7.63 11.98
N LYS A 79 4.21 7.50 11.95
CA LYS A 79 4.86 6.37 11.27
C LYS A 79 4.38 5.04 11.84
N GLU A 80 4.41 4.89 13.17
CA GLU A 80 3.92 3.69 13.85
C GLU A 80 2.46 3.37 13.49
N THR A 81 1.60 4.40 13.51
CA THR A 81 0.18 4.24 13.15
C THR A 81 0.04 3.80 11.69
N ALA A 82 0.73 4.45 10.75
CA ALA A 82 0.68 4.10 9.34
C ALA A 82 1.23 2.69 9.08
N ILE A 83 2.33 2.30 9.72
CA ILE A 83 2.91 0.95 9.63
C ILE A 83 1.89 -0.09 10.07
N ASN A 84 1.24 0.10 11.23
CA ASN A 84 0.27 -0.86 11.75
C ASN A 84 -0.93 -0.99 10.81
N GLU A 85 -1.51 0.14 10.40
CA GLU A 85 -2.71 0.18 9.57
C GLU A 85 -2.47 -0.43 8.17
N ILE A 86 -1.32 -0.14 7.56
CA ILE A 86 -0.94 -0.69 6.25
C ILE A 86 -0.56 -2.16 6.38
N SER A 87 0.14 -2.56 7.44
CA SER A 87 0.48 -3.97 7.66
C SER A 87 -0.79 -4.83 7.81
N GLU A 88 -1.77 -4.34 8.58
CA GLU A 88 -3.06 -5.01 8.70
C GLU A 88 -3.81 -5.08 7.36
N LEU A 89 -3.75 -4.02 6.55
CA LEU A 89 -4.31 -4.04 5.19
C LEU A 89 -3.63 -5.12 4.33
N ILE A 90 -2.30 -5.17 4.33
CA ILE A 90 -1.54 -6.15 3.54
C ILE A 90 -1.90 -7.58 3.95
N GLU A 91 -2.07 -7.85 5.24
CA GLU A 91 -2.52 -9.18 5.69
C GLU A 91 -3.94 -9.50 5.20
N GLN A 92 -4.88 -8.55 5.24
CA GLN A 92 -6.22 -8.75 4.67
C GLN A 92 -6.19 -8.98 3.16
N LEU A 93 -5.29 -8.33 2.43
CA LEU A 93 -5.06 -8.58 1.00
C LEU A 93 -4.60 -10.02 0.77
N LYS A 94 -3.60 -10.50 1.52
CA LYS A 94 -3.12 -11.89 1.42
C LYS A 94 -4.23 -12.91 1.69
N GLU A 95 -5.05 -12.66 2.71
CA GLU A 95 -6.20 -13.51 3.02
C GLU A 95 -7.23 -13.54 1.89
N PHE A 96 -7.55 -12.37 1.33
CA PHE A 96 -8.50 -12.26 0.21
C PHE A 96 -7.97 -12.97 -1.04
N ILE A 97 -6.71 -12.78 -1.41
CA ILE A 97 -6.12 -13.41 -2.60
C ILE A 97 -6.13 -14.95 -2.49
N THR A 98 -5.96 -15.49 -1.27
CA THR A 98 -5.95 -16.93 -1.03
C THR A 98 -7.34 -17.57 -1.14
N LYS A 99 -8.37 -16.93 -0.56
CA LYS A 99 -9.70 -17.55 -0.41
C LYS A 99 -10.75 -17.00 -1.37
N ARG A 100 -10.56 -15.78 -1.86
CA ARG A 100 -11.51 -14.98 -2.68
C ARG A 100 -12.94 -14.99 -2.13
N ASP A 101 -13.05 -15.02 -0.80
CA ASP A 101 -14.30 -15.03 -0.07
C ASP A 101 -14.89 -13.62 0.04
N GLU A 102 -16.21 -13.50 -0.11
CA GLU A 102 -16.91 -12.20 -0.13
C GLU A 102 -16.82 -11.48 1.23
N THR A 103 -16.84 -12.22 2.34
CA THR A 103 -16.66 -11.63 3.68
C THR A 103 -15.24 -11.06 3.82
N LYS A 104 -14.23 -11.75 3.29
CA LYS A 104 -12.84 -11.27 3.25
C LYS A 104 -12.71 -10.05 2.32
N LYS A 105 -13.37 -10.05 1.17
CA LYS A 105 -13.43 -8.91 0.24
C LYS A 105 -14.01 -7.66 0.91
N ILE A 106 -15.14 -7.79 1.61
CA ILE A 106 -15.77 -6.68 2.33
C ILE A 106 -14.84 -6.15 3.44
N LYS A 107 -14.21 -7.03 4.21
CA LYS A 107 -13.24 -6.63 5.25
C LYS A 107 -12.07 -5.85 4.64
N MET A 108 -11.48 -6.39 3.58
CA MET A 108 -10.39 -5.76 2.83
C MET A 108 -10.76 -4.35 2.36
N TYR A 109 -11.90 -4.17 1.69
CA TYR A 109 -12.30 -2.84 1.22
C TYR A 109 -12.60 -1.85 2.34
N ASN A 110 -13.22 -2.30 3.43
CA ASN A 110 -13.41 -1.44 4.60
C ASN A 110 -12.07 -0.95 5.14
N LYS A 111 -11.08 -1.84 5.24
CA LYS A 111 -9.73 -1.47 5.65
C LYS A 111 -9.06 -0.53 4.65
N MET A 112 -9.18 -0.77 3.34
CA MET A 112 -8.69 0.15 2.30
C MET A 112 -9.29 1.55 2.45
N ARG A 113 -10.61 1.65 2.68
CA ARG A 113 -11.29 2.92 2.93
C ARG A 113 -10.71 3.63 4.16
N ASP A 114 -10.56 2.91 5.26
CA ASP A 114 -10.13 3.48 6.54
C ASP A 114 -8.66 3.96 6.47
N VAL A 115 -7.78 3.15 5.87
CA VAL A 115 -6.37 3.51 5.61
C VAL A 115 -6.28 4.71 4.68
N ARG A 116 -7.05 4.75 3.59
CA ARG A 116 -7.08 5.91 2.69
C ARG A 116 -7.52 7.17 3.41
N TYR A 117 -8.56 7.09 4.23
CA TYR A 117 -9.03 8.23 5.01
C TYR A 117 -7.95 8.75 5.96
N LEU A 118 -7.29 7.85 6.70
CA LEU A 118 -6.20 8.19 7.61
C LEU A 118 -5.06 8.92 6.89
N ILE A 119 -4.57 8.34 5.78
CA ILE A 119 -3.44 8.92 5.04
C ILE A 119 -3.82 10.25 4.40
N THR A 120 -4.99 10.34 3.77
CA THR A 120 -5.45 11.58 3.13
C THR A 120 -5.63 12.69 4.15
N LYS A 121 -6.29 12.40 5.29
CA LYS A 121 -6.46 13.36 6.37
C LYS A 121 -5.11 13.85 6.88
N THR A 122 -4.18 12.93 7.11
CA THR A 122 -2.85 13.29 7.59
C THR A 122 -2.10 14.15 6.59
N GLN A 123 -2.11 13.79 5.31
CA GLN A 123 -1.52 14.61 4.27
C GLN A 123 -2.06 16.04 4.35
N LEU A 124 -3.38 16.22 4.37
CA LEU A 124 -4.00 17.54 4.49
C LEU A 124 -3.57 18.28 5.77
N ASP A 125 -3.52 17.61 6.90
CA ASP A 125 -3.10 18.20 8.18
C ASP A 125 -1.63 18.66 8.13
N TYR A 126 -0.74 17.86 7.54
CA TYR A 126 0.66 18.26 7.34
C TYR A 126 0.79 19.48 6.44
N TYR A 127 0.08 19.51 5.30
CA TYR A 127 0.08 20.65 4.40
C TYR A 127 -0.49 21.93 5.03
N ARG A 128 -1.40 21.80 5.99
CA ARG A 128 -2.03 22.95 6.68
C ARG A 128 -1.22 23.44 7.88
N LEU A 129 -0.64 22.53 8.66
CA LEU A 129 -0.15 22.83 10.00
C LEU A 129 1.37 22.74 10.13
N LYS A 130 2.05 22.01 9.24
CA LYS A 130 3.48 21.74 9.35
C LYS A 130 4.27 22.60 8.37
N LYS A 131 5.45 23.06 8.82
CA LYS A 131 6.40 23.73 7.94
C LYS A 131 7.13 22.66 7.11
N PRO A 132 7.28 22.85 5.79
CA PRO A 132 8.11 21.98 4.97
C PRO A 132 9.54 21.93 5.49
N LYS A 133 10.26 20.83 5.21
CA LYS A 133 11.71 20.76 5.43
C LYS A 133 12.37 21.93 4.71
N LYS A 134 13.40 22.51 5.31
CA LYS A 134 14.24 23.48 4.61
C LYS A 134 14.97 22.77 3.48
N THR A 135 14.52 22.96 2.24
CA THR A 135 15.33 22.59 1.08
C THR A 135 16.55 23.49 1.07
N ALA A 136 17.74 22.91 1.25
CA ALA A 136 18.97 23.61 0.93
C ALA A 136 18.96 23.84 -0.59
N HIS A 137 18.60 25.05 -1.02
CA HIS A 137 18.87 25.48 -2.37
C HIS A 137 20.40 25.52 -2.50
N PHE A 138 20.98 24.48 -3.10
CA PHE A 138 22.28 24.62 -3.73
C PHE A 138 22.05 25.54 -4.94
N ILE A 139 22.41 26.81 -4.75
CA ILE A 139 22.54 27.81 -5.81
C ILE A 139 23.77 27.45 -6.64
#